data_AF-A0A939IJN2-F1
#
_entry.id   AF-A0A939IJN2-F1
#
_cell.length_a   1.000
_cell.length_b   1.000
_cell.length_c   1.000
_cell.angle_alpha   90.00
_cell.angle_beta   90.00
_cell.angle_gamma   90.00
#
_symmetry.space_group_name_H-M   'P 1'
#
loop_
_entity.id
_entity.type
_entity.pdbx_description
1 polymer ?
#
loop_
_entity_poly.entity_id
_entity_poly.type
_entity_poly.pdbx_seq_one_letter_code
_entity_poly.pdbx_strand_id
1 'polypeptide(L)'
;MIHTFKHKLRMASLEDHLNYNLGLRPGMAVWLTRMAWDIAGQRNINLLAYRGEALLRQFISLLDSSAYSDLLDKAADSSPEFQAYLDNARAEMNAQTARAA
;
A
#
# COMPACT_ATOMS: atom_id res chain seq x y z
N MET A 1 4.48 -24.23 6.67
CA MET A 1 3.53 -23.74 7.70
C MET A 1 3.89 -22.34 8.25
N ILE A 2 5.16 -22.03 8.53
CA ILE A 2 5.59 -20.72 9.09
C ILE A 2 5.37 -19.53 8.12
N HIS A 3 5.52 -19.73 6.80
CA HIS A 3 5.39 -18.65 5.80
C HIS A 3 3.96 -18.10 5.69
N THR A 4 2.95 -18.98 5.69
CA THR A 4 1.54 -18.59 5.60
C THR A 4 1.10 -17.79 6.83
N PHE A 5 1.62 -18.12 8.02
CA PHE A 5 1.32 -17.40 9.25
C PHE A 5 1.92 -15.99 9.26
N LYS A 6 3.21 -15.86 8.93
CA LYS A 6 3.88 -14.55 8.83
C LYS A 6 3.22 -13.64 7.79
N HIS A 7 2.72 -14.22 6.71
CA HIS A 7 1.98 -13.50 5.68
C HIS A 7 0.68 -12.92 6.22
N LYS A 8 -0.18 -13.75 6.83
CA LYS A 8 -1.46 -13.30 7.40
C LYS A 8 -1.28 -12.22 8.47
N LEU A 9 -0.28 -12.37 9.33
CA LEU A 9 0.00 -11.37 10.37
C LEU A 9 0.42 -10.02 9.78
N ARG A 10 1.19 -10.03 8.70
CA ARG A 10 1.63 -8.81 8.01
C ARG A 10 0.48 -8.13 7.27
N MET A 11 -0.40 -8.90 6.64
CA MET A 11 -1.61 -8.35 6.00
C MET A 11 -2.50 -7.69 7.04
N ALA A 12 -2.81 -8.39 8.14
CA ALA A 12 -3.62 -7.85 9.23
C ALA A 12 -3.02 -6.55 9.78
N SER A 13 -1.71 -6.52 10.03
CA SER A 13 -1.04 -5.29 10.51
C SER A 13 -1.11 -4.13 9.51
N LEU A 14 -1.18 -4.39 8.22
CA LEU A 14 -1.25 -3.37 7.18
C LEU A 14 -2.69 -2.88 6.99
N GLU A 15 -3.64 -3.80 7.03
CA GLU A 15 -5.08 -3.52 7.06
C GLU A 15 -5.45 -2.68 8.29
N ASP A 16 -4.91 -3.01 9.46
CA ASP A 16 -5.08 -2.24 10.69
C ASP A 16 -4.50 -0.83 10.55
N HIS A 17 -3.32 -0.68 9.93
CA HIS A 17 -2.72 0.63 9.71
C HIS A 17 -3.58 1.48 8.76
N LEU A 18 -4.01 0.91 7.63
CA LEU A 18 -4.88 1.59 6.66
C LEU A 18 -6.21 2.01 7.30
N ASN A 19 -6.78 1.15 8.16
CA ASN A 19 -8.07 1.40 8.79
C ASN A 19 -7.98 2.38 9.97
N TYR A 20 -7.16 2.08 10.98
CA TYR A 20 -7.12 2.84 12.23
C TYR A 20 -6.27 4.10 12.15
N ASN A 21 -5.16 4.08 11.40
CA ASN A 21 -4.27 5.25 11.31
C ASN A 21 -4.60 6.14 10.13
N LEU A 22 -5.03 5.55 9.01
CA LEU A 22 -5.33 6.28 7.77
C LEU A 22 -6.83 6.35 7.46
N GLY A 23 -7.70 6.00 8.41
CA GLY A 23 -9.14 6.26 8.32
C GLY A 23 -9.88 5.52 7.21
N LEU A 24 -9.27 4.54 6.54
CA LEU A 24 -9.94 3.79 5.48
C LEU A 24 -10.97 2.83 6.06
N ARG A 25 -12.09 2.66 5.35
CA ARG A 25 -13.08 1.64 5.75
C ARG A 25 -12.41 0.26 5.76
N PRO A 26 -12.72 -0.62 6.74
CA PRO A 26 -12.07 -1.94 6.86
C PRO A 26 -12.13 -2.76 5.56
N GLY A 27 -13.27 -2.75 4.87
CA GLY A 27 -13.43 -3.45 3.59
C GLY A 27 -12.52 -2.90 2.48
N MET A 28 -12.28 -1.58 2.46
CA MET A 28 -11.38 -0.95 1.51
C MET A 28 -9.92 -1.28 1.84
N ALA A 29 -9.54 -1.24 3.12
CA ALA A 29 -8.21 -1.60 3.58
C ALA A 29 -7.85 -3.05 3.19
N VAL A 30 -8.75 -4.01 3.44
CA VAL A 30 -8.57 -5.43 3.04
C VAL A 30 -8.48 -5.56 1.51
N TRP A 31 -9.36 -4.87 0.78
CA TRP A 31 -9.38 -4.94 -0.67
C TRP A 31 -8.08 -4.41 -1.29
N LEU A 32 -7.63 -3.23 -0.89
CA LEU A 32 -6.39 -2.63 -1.36
C LEU A 32 -5.21 -3.55 -1.03
N THR A 33 -5.14 -4.05 0.21
CA THR A 33 -4.10 -4.96 0.71
C THR A 33 -3.97 -6.20 -0.17
N ARG A 34 -5.10 -6.80 -0.55
CA ARG A 34 -5.15 -7.96 -1.43
C ARG A 34 -4.71 -7.64 -2.87
N MET A 35 -5.17 -6.54 -3.45
CA MET A 35 -4.81 -6.16 -4.82
C MET A 35 -3.31 -5.92 -5.00
N ALA A 36 -2.69 -5.20 -4.06
CA ALA A 36 -1.24 -4.97 -4.15
C ALA A 36 -0.44 -6.25 -3.99
N TRP A 37 -0.94 -7.20 -3.19
CA TRP A 37 -0.33 -8.51 -3.05
C TRP A 37 -0.39 -9.32 -4.34
N ASP A 38 -1.54 -9.30 -5.01
CA ASP A 38 -1.71 -9.95 -6.30
C ASP A 38 -0.77 -9.34 -7.35
N ILE A 39 -0.65 -8.00 -7.39
CA ILE A 39 0.31 -7.31 -8.27
C ILE A 39 1.76 -7.67 -7.93
N ALA A 40 2.12 -7.70 -6.65
CA ALA A 40 3.46 -8.11 -6.23
C ALA A 40 3.77 -9.54 -6.67
N GLY A 41 2.80 -10.46 -6.57
CA GLY A 41 2.90 -11.82 -7.08
C GLY A 41 3.16 -11.86 -8.59
N GLN A 42 2.40 -11.08 -9.36
CA GLN A 42 2.56 -10.98 -10.82
C GLN A 42 3.91 -10.39 -11.24
N ARG A 43 4.41 -9.40 -10.48
CA ARG A 43 5.69 -8.72 -10.75
C ARG A 43 6.90 -9.41 -10.09
N ASN A 44 6.69 -10.56 -9.43
CA ASN A 44 7.71 -11.29 -8.68
C ASN A 44 8.44 -10.43 -7.62
N ILE A 45 7.69 -9.54 -6.95
CA ILE A 45 8.19 -8.64 -5.91
C ILE A 45 7.95 -9.29 -4.54
N ASN A 46 9.02 -9.44 -3.76
CA ASN A 46 8.92 -9.99 -2.41
C ASN A 46 8.52 -8.90 -1.40
N LEU A 47 7.22 -8.65 -1.26
CA LEU A 47 6.69 -7.73 -0.24
C LEU A 47 7.04 -8.14 1.20
N LEU A 48 7.31 -9.43 1.48
CA LEU A 48 7.74 -9.85 2.83
C LEU A 48 9.14 -9.36 3.22
N ALA A 49 9.92 -8.83 2.27
CA ALA A 49 11.20 -8.21 2.56
C ALA A 49 11.04 -6.89 3.33
N TYR A 50 9.95 -6.16 3.10
CA TYR A 50 9.69 -4.84 3.69
C TYR A 50 8.92 -4.96 5.03
N ARG A 51 8.99 -3.94 5.89
CA ARG A 51 8.30 -3.91 7.19
C ARG A 51 7.81 -2.51 7.53
N GLY A 52 6.70 -2.43 8.27
CA GLY A 52 6.12 -1.17 8.75
C GLY A 52 5.87 -0.19 7.62
N GLU A 53 6.33 1.04 7.80
CA GLU A 53 6.16 2.15 6.86
C GLU A 53 6.73 1.84 5.45
N ALA A 54 7.88 1.18 5.36
CA ALA A 54 8.46 0.83 4.07
C ALA A 54 7.60 -0.17 3.28
N LEU A 55 6.90 -1.06 3.99
CA LEU A 55 5.95 -1.98 3.36
C LEU A 55 4.72 -1.22 2.83
N LEU A 56 4.21 -0.27 3.60
CA LEU A 56 3.08 0.57 3.21
C LEU A 56 3.41 1.45 2.00
N ARG A 57 4.62 2.03 1.95
CA ARG A 57 5.09 2.77 0.78
C ARG A 57 5.22 1.90 -0.47
N GLN A 58 5.84 0.71 -0.33
CA GLN A 58 5.98 -0.22 -1.45
C GLN A 58 4.60 -0.67 -1.96
N PHE A 59 3.65 -0.85 -1.04
CA PHE A 59 2.27 -1.17 -1.33
C PHE A 59 1.56 -0.08 -2.15
N ILE A 60 1.63 1.18 -1.70
CA ILE A 60 1.06 2.31 -2.45
C ILE A 60 1.74 2.44 -3.82
N SER A 61 3.06 2.34 -3.88
CA SER A 61 3.82 2.39 -5.14
C SER A 61 3.37 1.32 -6.15
N LEU A 62 3.05 0.11 -5.69
CA LEU A 62 2.56 -0.95 -6.57
C LEU A 62 1.17 -0.68 -7.10
N LEU A 63 0.27 -0.17 -6.25
CA LEU A 63 -1.08 0.18 -6.65
C LEU A 63 -1.09 1.39 -7.58
N ASP A 64 -0.28 2.41 -7.30
CA ASP A 64 -0.20 3.64 -8.07
C ASP A 64 0.46 3.43 -9.44
N SER A 65 1.41 2.50 -9.54
CA SER A 65 2.01 2.08 -10.82
C SER A 65 1.21 0.99 -11.56
N SER A 66 -0.03 0.75 -11.15
CA SER A 66 -0.93 -0.25 -11.76
C SER A 66 -2.23 0.40 -12.25
N ALA A 67 -3.14 -0.41 -12.78
CA ALA A 67 -4.47 0.06 -13.19
C ALA A 67 -5.37 0.51 -12.02
N TYR A 68 -4.88 0.44 -10.78
CA TYR A 68 -5.64 0.80 -9.57
C TYR A 68 -5.30 2.19 -9.00
N SER A 69 -4.52 3.02 -9.71
CA SER A 69 -4.25 4.41 -9.29
C SER A 69 -5.53 5.20 -9.03
N ASP A 70 -6.51 5.11 -9.93
CA ASP A 70 -7.79 5.81 -9.81
C ASP A 70 -8.60 5.34 -8.59
N LEU A 71 -8.37 4.10 -8.13
CA LEU A 71 -9.02 3.55 -6.95
C LEU A 71 -8.33 4.00 -5.66
N LEU A 72 -7.02 4.28 -5.70
CA LEU A 72 -6.33 4.96 -4.60
C LEU A 72 -6.90 6.37 -4.40
N ASP A 73 -7.10 7.11 -5.49
CA ASP A 73 -7.67 8.46 -5.42
C ASP A 73 -9.10 8.45 -4.87
N LYS A 74 -9.95 7.51 -5.33
CA LYS A 74 -11.30 7.33 -4.76
C LYS A 74 -11.30 6.89 -3.30
N ALA A 75 -10.31 6.10 -2.88
CA ALA A 75 -10.17 5.74 -1.47
C ALA A 75 -9.76 6.97 -0.64
N ALA A 76 -8.94 7.86 -1.20
CA ALA A 76 -8.48 9.08 -0.58
C ALA A 76 -9.57 10.15 -0.46
N ASP A 77 -10.54 10.21 -1.39
CA ASP A 77 -11.75 11.03 -1.24
C ASP A 77 -12.51 10.72 0.08
N SER A 78 -12.38 9.49 0.58
CA SER A 78 -13.09 9.04 1.78
C SER A 78 -12.32 9.23 3.09
N SER A 79 -11.02 9.57 3.03
CA SER A 79 -10.20 9.87 4.20
C SER A 79 -9.14 10.94 3.88
N PRO A 80 -9.22 12.13 4.51
CA PRO A 80 -8.21 13.17 4.41
C PRO A 80 -6.82 12.71 4.88
N GLU A 81 -6.75 11.84 5.88
CA GLU A 81 -5.50 11.28 6.39
C GLU A 81 -4.84 10.38 5.35
N PHE A 82 -5.62 9.53 4.69
CA PHE A 82 -5.13 8.72 3.59
C PHE A 82 -4.70 9.57 2.38
N GLN A 83 -5.46 10.61 2.04
CA GLN A 83 -5.07 11.57 0.99
C GLN A 83 -3.73 12.23 1.28
N ALA A 84 -3.54 12.76 2.49
CA ALA A 84 -2.28 13.38 2.89
C ALA A 84 -1.10 12.39 2.84
N TYR A 85 -1.36 11.13 3.22
CA TYR A 85 -0.36 10.07 3.11
C TYR A 85 0.00 9.76 1.65
N LEU A 86 -1.02 9.61 0.78
CA LEU A 86 -0.86 9.30 -0.63
C LEU A 86 -0.08 10.41 -1.36
N ASP A 87 -0.41 11.67 -1.10
CA ASP A 87 0.27 12.83 -1.70
C ASP A 87 1.74 12.89 -1.28
N ASN A 88 2.04 12.62 0.00
CA ASN A 88 3.41 12.56 0.49
C ASN A 88 4.19 11.40 -0.16
N ALA A 89 3.59 10.21 -0.21
CA ALA A 89 4.21 9.04 -0.84
C ALA A 89 4.53 9.29 -2.33
N ARG A 90 3.61 9.91 -3.07
CA ARG A 90 3.82 10.30 -4.48
C ARG A 90 4.90 11.37 -4.62
N ALA A 91 4.90 12.38 -3.76
CA ALA A 91 5.93 13.43 -3.77
C ALA A 91 7.34 12.85 -3.54
N GLU A 92 7.48 11.91 -2.61
CA GLU A 92 8.75 11.22 -2.35
C GLU A 92 9.18 10.33 -3.53
N MET A 93 8.26 9.59 -4.14
CA MET A 93 8.55 8.75 -5.31
C MET A 93 9.03 9.60 -6.50
N ASN A 94 8.38 10.75 -6.74
CA ASN A 94 8.78 11.70 -7.77
C ASN A 94 10.16 12.31 -7.47
N ALA A 95 10.43 12.65 -6.21
CA ALA A 95 11.73 13.18 -5.79
C ALA A 95 12.86 12.16 -5.94
N GLN A 96 12.61 10.87 -5.71
CA GLN A 96 13.58 9.79 -5.95
C GLN A 96 13.85 9.58 -7.43
N THR A 97 12.81 9.64 -8.27
CA THR A 97 12.95 9.50 -9.73
C THR A 97 13.74 10.68 -10.31
N ALA A 98 13.48 11.91 -9.87
CA ALA A 98 14.19 13.10 -10.31
C ALA A 98 15.67 13.13 -9.90
N ARG A 99 16.08 12.37 -8.88
CA ARG A 99 17.49 12.24 -8.46
C ARG A 99 18.24 11.12 -9.18
N ALA A 100 17.51 10.22 -9.83
CA ALA A 100 18.07 9.08 -10.55
C ALA A 100 18.19 9.32 -12.07
N ALA A 101 17.65 10.44 -12.57
CA ALA A 101 17.74 10.93 -13.94
C ALA A 101 18.83 12.00 -14.08
#